data_AF-A0A3N5Y1U9-F1
#
_entry.id   AF-A0A3N5Y1U9-F1
#
_cell.length_a   1.000
_cell.length_b   1.000
_cell.length_c   1.000
_cell.angle_alpha   90.00
_cell.angle_beta   90.00
_cell.angle_gamma   90.00
#
_symmetry.space_group_name_H-M   'P 1'
#
loop_
_entity.id
_entity.type
_entity.pdbx_description
1 polymer ?
#
loop_
_entity_poly.entity_id
_entity_poly.type
_entity_poly.pdbx_seq_one_letter_code
_entity_poly.pdbx_strand_id
1 'polypeptide(L)'
;MQNIYYTCKQTFQQSFNYRQLYSQLAVDYNLVTANVYAIESNNDGQHKFQTALRSMGFTVKLKPYIQRQDGTAKGDWDVGITIDIMDASSAVEHVFLLSGDGDFDRLMRRLKQSDNLTTHVISAEPLTALSLINSVDHYTPISADMLLSK
;
A
#
# COMPACT_ATOMS: atom_id res chain seq x y z
N MET A 1 4.75 -9.87 2.83
CA MET A 1 3.97 -8.63 3.02
C MET A 1 4.13 -7.95 4.39
N GLN A 2 4.86 -6.83 4.41
CA GLN A 2 4.68 -5.79 5.42
C GLN A 2 3.46 -4.91 5.12
N ASN A 3 2.51 -4.86 6.05
CA ASN A 3 1.30 -4.04 5.94
C ASN A 3 1.48 -2.72 6.69
N ILE A 4 1.17 -1.59 6.04
CA ILE A 4 1.21 -0.23 6.63
C ILE A 4 0.50 -0.15 7.98
N TYR A 5 -0.62 -0.86 8.16
CA TYR A 5 -1.32 -0.91 9.43
C TYR A 5 -0.44 -1.42 10.56
N TYR A 6 0.26 -2.55 10.34
CA TYR A 6 1.11 -3.16 11.37
C TYR A 6 2.41 -2.38 11.56
N THR A 7 3.01 -1.90 10.47
CA THR A 7 4.27 -1.13 10.56
C THR A 7 4.04 0.19 11.29
N CYS A 8 2.97 0.94 11.00
CA CYS A 8 2.68 2.17 11.75
C CYS A 8 2.38 1.91 13.23
N LYS A 9 1.65 0.83 13.55
CA LYS A 9 1.39 0.44 14.95
C LYS A 9 2.67 0.06 15.68
N GLN A 10 3.59 -0.65 15.03
CA GLN A 10 4.86 -1.05 15.63
C GLN A 10 5.82 0.13 15.79
N THR A 11 5.96 0.97 14.76
CA THR A 11 6.95 2.07 14.74
C THR A 11 6.48 3.29 15.54
N PHE A 12 5.20 3.64 15.44
CA PHE A 12 4.67 4.92 15.97
C PHE A 12 3.57 4.75 17.02
N GLN A 13 3.10 3.53 17.30
CA GLN A 13 1.95 3.25 18.17
C GLN A 13 0.64 3.94 17.75
N GLN A 14 0.57 4.45 16.52
CA GLN A 14 -0.57 5.15 15.95
C GLN A 14 -0.99 4.53 14.62
N SER A 15 -2.22 4.78 14.21
CA SER A 15 -2.74 4.31 12.92
C SER A 15 -2.43 5.32 11.83
N PHE A 16 -2.14 4.83 10.62
CA PHE A 16 -1.95 5.67 9.44
C PHE A 16 -3.23 6.43 9.05
N ASN A 17 -3.11 7.70 8.67
CA ASN A 17 -4.23 8.53 8.25
C ASN A 17 -4.48 8.44 6.73
N TYR A 18 -5.15 7.37 6.30
CA TYR A 18 -5.49 7.14 4.88
C TYR A 18 -6.29 8.28 4.26
N ARG A 19 -7.16 8.94 5.04
CA ARG A 19 -7.98 10.06 4.56
C ARG A 19 -7.11 11.25 4.18
N GLN A 20 -6.15 11.59 5.04
CA GLN A 20 -5.25 12.71 4.80
C GLN A 20 -4.37 12.46 3.57
N LEU A 21 -3.79 11.27 3.45
CA LEU A 21 -3.01 10.91 2.26
C LEU A 21 -3.86 11.03 0.99
N TYR A 22 -5.06 10.45 0.99
CA TYR A 22 -5.95 10.50 -0.16
C TYR A 22 -6.26 11.94 -0.55
N SER A 23 -6.62 12.78 0.42
CA SER A 23 -6.89 14.20 0.19
C SER A 23 -5.69 14.95 -0.36
N GLN A 24 -4.48 14.70 0.17
CA GLN A 24 -3.26 15.35 -0.31
C GLN A 24 -2.95 14.96 -1.75
N LEU A 25 -2.99 13.66 -2.08
CA LEU A 25 -2.74 13.19 -3.43
C LEU A 25 -3.82 13.67 -4.41
N ALA A 26 -5.08 13.79 -3.98
CA ALA A 26 -6.16 14.27 -4.83
C ALA A 26 -6.08 15.78 -5.15
N VAL A 27 -5.24 16.56 -4.45
CA VAL A 27 -5.00 17.97 -4.78
C VAL A 27 -4.09 18.09 -5.99
N ASP A 28 -3.04 17.27 -6.04
CA ASP A 28 -1.99 17.37 -7.06
C ASP A 28 -2.21 16.41 -8.24
N TYR A 29 -2.98 15.34 -8.04
CA TYR A 29 -3.15 14.26 -9.02
C TYR A 29 -4.61 13.92 -9.28
N ASN A 30 -4.89 13.51 -10.52
CA ASN A 30 -6.14 12.84 -10.85
C ASN A 30 -6.04 11.34 -10.49
N LEU A 31 -6.71 10.93 -9.42
CA LEU A 31 -6.64 9.55 -8.91
C LEU A 31 -7.40 8.57 -9.83
N VAL A 32 -6.69 7.94 -10.76
CA VAL A 32 -7.26 6.94 -11.69
C VAL A 32 -7.60 5.62 -10.99
N THR A 33 -6.76 5.19 -10.06
CA THR A 33 -6.96 3.94 -9.30
C THR A 33 -6.40 4.08 -7.90
N ALA A 34 -7.18 3.66 -6.89
CA ALA A 34 -6.80 3.67 -5.49
C ALA A 34 -7.23 2.36 -4.82
N ASN A 35 -6.36 1.35 -4.85
CA ASN A 35 -6.66 0.02 -4.32
C ASN A 35 -6.08 -0.17 -2.91
N VAL A 36 -6.86 -0.79 -2.02
CA VAL A 36 -6.37 -1.31 -0.73
C VAL A 36 -6.55 -2.81 -0.69
N TYR A 37 -5.47 -3.52 -0.39
CA TYR A 37 -5.42 -4.97 -0.38
C TYR A 37 -5.46 -5.46 1.07
N ALA A 38 -6.55 -6.14 1.44
CA ALA A 38 -6.78 -6.62 2.79
C ALA A 38 -7.16 -8.11 2.80
N ILE A 39 -7.04 -8.72 3.96
CA ILE A 39 -7.51 -10.10 4.21
C ILE A 39 -8.94 -10.02 4.73
N GLU A 40 -9.79 -10.93 4.27
CA GLU A 40 -11.12 -11.10 4.86
C GLU A 40 -11.00 -11.43 6.35
N SER A 41 -11.84 -10.80 7.15
CA SER A 41 -11.83 -10.97 8.59
C SER A 41 -13.26 -11.00 9.06
N ASN A 42 -13.59 -11.90 10.00
CA ASN A 42 -14.89 -11.93 10.68
C ASN A 42 -14.96 -10.93 11.85
N ASN A 43 -13.98 -10.01 11.97
CA ASN A 43 -13.92 -9.03 13.03
C ASN A 43 -14.65 -7.74 12.62
N ASP A 44 -15.64 -7.33 13.40
CA ASP A 44 -16.44 -6.12 13.17
C ASP A 44 -15.61 -4.84 13.02
N GLY A 45 -14.50 -4.73 13.77
CA GLY A 45 -13.57 -3.60 13.68
C GLY A 45 -12.90 -3.52 12.30
N GLN A 46 -12.49 -4.67 11.75
CA GLN A 46 -11.92 -4.75 10.41
C GLN A 46 -12.97 -4.41 9.33
N HIS A 47 -14.20 -4.88 9.48
CA HIS A 47 -15.30 -4.51 8.57
C HIS A 47 -15.59 -3.01 8.58
N LYS A 48 -15.63 -2.37 9.76
CA LYS A 48 -15.80 -0.92 9.88
C LYS A 48 -14.65 -0.17 9.21
N PHE A 49 -13.41 -0.62 9.42
CA PHE A 49 -12.24 -0.02 8.77
C PHE A 49 -12.29 -0.14 7.24
N GLN A 50 -12.60 -1.32 6.70
CA GLN A 50 -12.77 -1.54 5.26
C GLN A 50 -13.91 -0.69 4.68
N THR A 51 -15.01 -0.53 5.42
CA THR A 51 -16.13 0.34 5.02
C THR A 51 -15.70 1.81 4.99
N ALA A 52 -14.91 2.25 5.96
CA ALA A 52 -14.36 3.60 5.98
C ALA A 52 -13.40 3.86 4.80
N LEU A 53 -12.57 2.89 4.42
CA LEU A 53 -11.72 3.00 3.22
C LEU A 53 -12.56 3.15 1.95
N ARG A 54 -13.63 2.36 1.80
CA ARG A 54 -14.55 2.48 0.65
C ARG A 54 -15.22 3.85 0.59
N SER A 55 -15.67 4.38 1.73
CA SER A 55 -16.30 5.71 1.77
C SER A 55 -15.32 6.86 1.51
N MET A 56 -14.01 6.62 1.62
CA MET A 56 -12.97 7.58 1.21
C MET A 56 -12.67 7.54 -0.30
N GLY A 57 -13.16 6.53 -1.03
CA GLY A 57 -12.91 6.36 -2.47
C GLY A 57 -11.97 5.21 -2.82
N PHE A 58 -11.46 4.46 -1.84
CA PHE A 58 -10.62 3.29 -2.12
C PHE A 58 -11.45 2.09 -2.60
N THR A 59 -10.92 1.39 -3.59
CA THR A 59 -11.38 0.04 -3.94
C THR A 59 -10.70 -0.96 -3.01
N VAL A 60 -11.47 -1.54 -2.09
CA VAL A 60 -10.95 -2.55 -1.14
C VAL A 60 -11.04 -3.94 -1.77
N LYS A 61 -9.88 -4.51 -2.11
CA LYS A 61 -9.73 -5.89 -2.59
C LYS A 61 -9.51 -6.83 -1.40
N LEU A 62 -10.42 -7.79 -1.24
CA LEU A 62 -10.41 -8.74 -0.13
C LEU A 62 -9.97 -10.12 -0.61
N LYS A 63 -9.03 -10.72 0.12
CA LYS A 63 -8.60 -12.10 -0.12
C LYS A 63 -9.25 -13.01 0.93
N PRO A 64 -9.93 -14.10 0.52
CA PRO A 64 -10.53 -15.03 1.46
C PRO A 64 -9.52 -15.57 2.47
N TYR A 65 -9.91 -15.59 3.74
CA TYR A 65 -9.11 -16.25 4.77
C TYR A 65 -9.23 -17.76 4.61
N ILE A 66 -8.23 -18.39 4.00
CA ILE A 66 -8.18 -19.85 3.84
C ILE A 66 -7.18 -20.41 4.85
N GLN A 67 -7.71 -21.05 5.90
CA GLN A 67 -6.91 -21.86 6.80
C GLN A 67 -6.65 -23.21 6.12
N ARG A 68 -5.41 -23.47 5.73
CA ARG A 68 -5.02 -24.76 5.19
C ARG A 68 -5.03 -25.81 6.30
N GLN A 69 -5.21 -27.08 5.91
CA GLN A 69 -5.12 -28.23 6.82
C GLN A 69 -3.74 -28.37 7.49
N ASP A 70 -2.69 -27.78 6.87
CA ASP A 70 -1.32 -27.77 7.40
C ASP A 70 -1.02 -26.56 8.31
N GLY A 71 -2.00 -25.70 8.58
CA GLY A 71 -1.84 -24.51 9.42
C GLY A 71 -1.06 -23.35 8.77
N THR A 72 -0.59 -23.49 7.53
CA THR A 72 0.11 -22.42 6.83
C THR A 72 -0.87 -21.38 6.28
N ALA A 73 -0.61 -20.10 6.55
CA ALA A 73 -1.35 -19.01 5.93
C ALA A 73 -0.99 -18.96 4.43
N LYS A 74 -1.98 -18.99 3.53
CA LYS A 74 -1.70 -18.86 2.10
C LYS A 74 -1.68 -17.40 1.66
N GLY A 75 -0.53 -17.00 1.12
CA GLY A 75 -0.33 -15.98 0.10
C GLY A 75 -0.64 -14.56 0.56
N ASP A 76 0.40 -13.76 0.68
CA ASP A 76 0.31 -12.31 0.58
C ASP A 76 -0.44 -11.85 -0.70
N TRP A 77 -0.62 -10.54 -0.80
CA TRP A 77 -1.16 -9.91 -1.98
C TRP A 77 -0.07 -9.60 -3.02
N ASP A 78 1.17 -10.03 -2.83
CA ASP A 78 2.31 -9.45 -3.54
C ASP A 78 2.20 -9.71 -5.06
N VAL A 79 1.76 -10.91 -5.45
CA VAL A 79 1.43 -11.23 -6.86
C VAL A 79 0.24 -10.42 -7.39
N GLY A 80 -0.84 -10.28 -6.61
CA GLY A 80 -2.04 -9.57 -7.05
C GLY A 80 -1.78 -8.07 -7.23
N ILE A 81 -1.09 -7.47 -6.26
CA ILE A 81 -0.61 -6.08 -6.31
C ILE A 81 0.28 -5.87 -7.53
N THR A 82 1.22 -6.79 -7.78
CA THR A 82 2.13 -6.71 -8.93
C THR A 82 1.37 -6.67 -10.25
N ILE A 83 0.39 -7.58 -10.43
CA ILE A 83 -0.41 -7.63 -11.66
C ILE A 83 -1.22 -6.34 -11.82
N ASP A 84 -1.95 -5.93 -10.78
CA ASP A 84 -2.79 -4.73 -10.84
C ASP A 84 -1.98 -3.46 -11.15
N ILE A 85 -0.78 -3.31 -10.57
CA ILE A 85 0.10 -2.18 -10.85
C ILE A 85 0.61 -2.24 -12.30
N MET A 86 1.04 -3.41 -12.77
CA MET A 86 1.51 -3.57 -14.15
C MET A 86 0.42 -3.24 -15.17
N ASP A 87 -0.81 -3.71 -14.95
CA ASP A 87 -1.95 -3.45 -15.84
C ASP A 87 -2.35 -1.97 -15.83
N ALA A 88 -2.28 -1.30 -14.67
CA ALA A 88 -2.59 0.12 -14.57
C ALA A 88 -1.47 1.04 -15.09
N SER A 89 -0.22 0.58 -15.08
CA SER A 89 0.96 1.43 -15.31
C SER A 89 0.99 2.14 -16.65
N SER A 90 0.40 1.57 -17.70
CA SER A 90 0.36 2.20 -19.03
C SER A 90 -0.66 3.34 -19.14
N ALA A 91 -1.54 3.50 -18.16
CA ALA A 91 -2.61 4.49 -18.17
C ALA A 91 -2.39 5.64 -17.17
N VAL A 92 -1.24 5.67 -16.48
CA VAL A 92 -0.94 6.65 -15.44
C VAL A 92 0.48 7.19 -15.60
N GLU A 93 0.69 8.40 -15.11
CA GLU A 93 2.02 9.05 -15.07
C GLU A 93 2.72 8.81 -13.72
N HIS A 94 1.96 8.39 -12.69
CA HIS A 94 2.44 8.19 -11.33
C HIS A 94 1.93 6.88 -10.73
N VAL A 95 2.83 6.12 -10.10
CA VAL A 95 2.48 4.95 -9.27
C VAL A 95 2.97 5.19 -7.85
N PHE A 96 2.04 5.12 -6.89
CA PHE A 96 2.32 5.20 -5.45
C PHE A 96 2.15 3.81 -4.81
N LEU A 97 3.25 3.22 -4.35
CA LEU A 97 3.23 1.98 -3.58
C LEU A 97 3.35 2.27 -2.08
N LEU A 98 2.32 1.89 -1.33
CA LEU A 98 2.31 1.96 0.13
C LEU A 98 2.74 0.61 0.72
N SER A 99 4.05 0.37 0.76
CA SER A 99 4.62 -0.85 1.35
C SER A 99 6.10 -0.66 1.68
N GLY A 100 6.56 -1.34 2.74
CA GLY A 100 7.99 -1.45 3.06
C GLY A 100 8.64 -2.73 2.52
N ASP A 101 7.89 -3.57 1.80
CA ASP A 101 8.31 -4.92 1.45
C ASP A 101 9.29 -4.96 0.26
N GLY A 102 10.47 -5.54 0.50
CA GLY A 102 11.54 -5.65 -0.49
C GLY A 102 11.18 -6.49 -1.72
N ASP A 103 10.17 -7.36 -1.62
CA ASP A 103 9.73 -8.21 -2.74
C ASP A 103 9.15 -7.41 -3.92
N PHE A 104 8.76 -6.14 -3.69
CA PHE A 104 8.33 -5.23 -4.76
C PHE A 104 9.47 -4.51 -5.48
N ASP A 105 10.74 -4.67 -5.07
CA ASP A 105 11.85 -3.91 -5.67
C ASP A 105 11.99 -4.16 -7.19
N ARG A 106 11.77 -5.40 -7.64
CA ARG A 106 11.81 -5.77 -9.06
C ARG A 106 10.68 -5.13 -9.85
N LEU A 107 9.49 -5.07 -9.26
CA LEU A 107 8.33 -4.38 -9.86
C LEU A 107 8.65 -2.89 -10.02
N MET A 108 9.03 -2.23 -8.93
CA MET A 108 9.30 -0.80 -8.94
C MET A 108 10.45 -0.43 -9.89
N ARG A 109 11.53 -1.22 -9.91
CA ARG A 109 12.66 -1.04 -10.84
C ARG A 109 12.22 -1.19 -12.30
N ARG A 110 11.32 -2.14 -12.61
CA ARG A 110 10.80 -2.33 -13.98
C ARG A 110 9.91 -1.17 -14.42
N LEU A 111 9.13 -0.61 -13.50
CA LEU A 111 8.28 0.56 -13.75
C LEU A 111 9.12 1.81 -13.99
N LYS A 112 10.11 2.06 -13.12
CA LYS A 112 11.06 3.18 -13.19
C LYS A 112 11.84 3.26 -14.51
N GLN A 113 12.00 2.15 -15.22
CA GLN A 113 12.64 2.14 -16.55
C GLN A 113 11.76 2.76 -17.66
N SER A 114 10.52 3.10 -17.38
CA SER A 114 9.60 3.68 -18.35
C SER A 114 9.68 5.20 -18.30
N ASP A 115 10.00 5.85 -19.42
CA ASP A 115 10.27 7.30 -19.47
C ASP A 115 9.06 8.19 -19.08
N ASN A 116 7.83 7.65 -19.18
CA ASN A 116 6.60 8.39 -18.91
C ASN A 116 5.96 8.05 -17.55
N LEU A 117 6.70 7.37 -16.66
CA LEU A 117 6.16 6.92 -15.38
C LEU A 117 7.09 7.29 -14.24
N THR A 118 6.55 8.00 -13.25
CA THR A 118 7.25 8.33 -12.01
C THR A 118 6.80 7.39 -10.90
N THR A 119 7.75 6.75 -10.23
CA THR A 119 7.51 5.77 -9.17
C THR A 119 7.74 6.33 -7.77
N HIS A 120 6.79 6.06 -6.87
CA HIS A 120 6.78 6.55 -5.49
C HIS A 120 6.61 5.37 -4.52
N VAL A 121 7.38 5.37 -3.43
CA VAL A 121 7.14 4.49 -2.27
C VAL A 121 6.91 5.32 -1.02
N ILE A 122 5.87 4.98 -0.27
CA ILE A 122 5.53 5.59 1.02
C ILE A 122 5.46 4.49 2.09
N SER A 123 6.32 4.55 3.10
CA SER A 123 6.37 3.49 4.13
C SER A 123 7.08 3.93 5.42
N ALA A 124 6.98 3.11 6.47
CA ALA A 124 7.71 3.35 7.72
C ALA A 124 9.19 2.99 7.53
N GLU A 125 10.06 4.00 7.50
CA GLU A 125 11.48 3.84 7.16
C GLU A 125 12.22 2.75 7.94
N PRO A 126 12.06 2.62 9.28
CA PRO A 126 12.79 1.60 10.04
C PRO A 126 12.44 0.15 9.65
N LEU A 127 11.33 -0.04 8.95
CA LEU A 127 10.85 -1.35 8.51
C LEU A 127 10.95 -1.52 6.99
N THR A 128 11.44 -0.52 6.26
CA THR A 128 11.46 -0.55 4.79
C THR A 128 12.76 -1.16 4.27
N ALA A 129 12.67 -2.07 3.29
CA ALA A 129 13.84 -2.62 2.62
C ALA A 129 14.60 -1.54 1.83
N LEU A 130 15.91 -1.43 2.05
CA LEU A 130 16.76 -0.47 1.32
C LEU A 130 16.75 -0.72 -0.21
N SER A 131 16.63 -1.99 -0.62
CA SER A 131 16.47 -2.36 -2.03
C SER A 131 15.24 -1.72 -2.67
N LEU A 132 14.13 -1.65 -1.93
CA LEU A 132 12.89 -1.02 -2.38
C LEU A 132 13.07 0.50 -2.50
N ILE A 133 13.65 1.15 -1.49
CA ILE A 133 13.94 2.60 -1.51
C ILE A 133 14.77 2.97 -2.75
N ASN A 134 15.80 2.18 -3.03
CA ASN A 134 16.68 2.41 -4.18
C ASN A 134 16.05 2.06 -5.54
N SER A 135 14.88 1.42 -5.55
CA SER A 135 14.19 0.98 -6.77
C SER A 135 13.19 1.98 -7.33
N VAL A 136 12.92 3.09 -6.63
CA VAL A 136 11.93 4.11 -7.02
C VAL A 136 12.56 5.47 -7.33
N ASP A 137 11.78 6.37 -7.92
CA ASP A 137 12.17 7.77 -8.18
C ASP A 137 12.07 8.61 -6.91
N HIS A 138 10.99 8.41 -6.15
CA HIS A 138 10.75 9.14 -4.92
C HIS A 138 10.39 8.19 -3.77
N TYR A 139 11.07 8.39 -2.64
CA TYR A 139 10.75 7.73 -1.40
C TYR A 139 10.28 8.75 -0.37
N THR A 140 9.15 8.49 0.29
CA THR A 140 8.60 9.34 1.34
C THR A 140 8.44 8.52 2.63
N PRO A 141 9.25 8.78 3.66
CA PRO A 141 9.09 8.11 4.94
C PRO A 141 7.80 8.57 5.62
N ILE A 142 7.07 7.65 6.24
CA ILE A 142 5.91 7.98 7.08
C ILE A 142 6.39 8.72 8.31
N SER A 143 5.84 9.91 8.53
CA SER A 143 6.10 10.79 9.68
C SER A 143 4.84 11.04 10.50
N ALA A 144 5.01 11.69 11.65
CA ALA A 144 3.95 11.90 12.64
C ALA A 144 2.72 12.66 12.10
N ASP A 145 2.92 13.56 11.14
CA ASP A 145 1.87 14.31 10.46
C ASP A 145 0.99 13.46 9.53
N MET A 146 1.42 12.23 9.20
CA MET A 146 0.65 11.27 8.39
C MET A 146 -0.14 10.27 9.25
N LEU A 147 -0.14 10.44 10.57
CA LEU A 147 -0.77 9.53 11.53
C LEU A 147 -2.04 10.17 12.11
N LEU A 148 -2.99 9.34 12.54
CA LEU A 148 -4.17 9.83 13.25
C LEU A 148 -3.73 10.42 14.60
N SER A 149 -4.21 11.63 14.91
CA SER A 149 -4.01 12.26 16.21
C SER A 149 -4.52 11.35 17.34
N LYS A 150 -3.83 11.38 18.47
CA LYS A 150 -4.29 10.71 19.70
C LYS A 150 -5.54 11.38 20.25
#